data_AF-A0AA86Q340-F1
#
_entry.id   AF-A0AA86Q340-F1
#
_cell.length_a   1.000
_cell.length_b   1.000
_cell.length_c   1.000
_cell.angle_alpha   90.00
_cell.angle_beta   90.00
_cell.angle_gamma   90.00
#
_symmetry.space_group_name_H-M   'P 1'
#
loop_
_entity.id
_entity.type
_entity.pdbx_description
1 polymer ?
#
loop_
_entity_poly.entity_id
_entity_poly.type
_entity_poly.pdbx_seq_one_letter_code
_entity_poly.pdbx_strand_id
1 'polypeptide(L)'
;MQSNQDISAEPINKKKQLQEYDQQMIQLFQDQVNDGILEIYNNQEITNLDFIQNLYLYKLQLNKCYNIEQNITNDTIKELTFDRCGFQNVLGLKLNNLEILCLREEQIDDTQNILIKMSTSPYFSKLREFELSGHLSQNDIEMSGQLSTKQLKDKSLSNLVKLTLENNDITNTDVISQLINLEELDLSRNMYINISPIQYLTKLTKLSLESCELTDIQDLSKLPKLIDLNLSLNEGIDISPLSHLTQLVRLDLYCCSLVGIPQQLENSELDYPQFLDNSINKLSLLSSLINLKDLYISSNNIDDINPLYQLVKLTILNISYSKVKDFSVLRKLTNLEVLNMSFNSNADITPLQYLVKLRKLELWHCNLYDIYALRPLINLQKLILSNNFIHDISPLCSLNNLIELYLNENIITDFSSVKQHINLHQFQIEDQIKDQYMPTIKEQKIYKKIQIIDTSTILLRNTSQRRKQINARVNLIKEQISQCLFNLNNNHLQFSRNVISIFQQLDTGESCQ
;
A
#
# COMPACT_ATOMS: atom_id res chain seq x y z
N MET A 1 -20.46 33.76 -70.34
CA MET A 1 -20.77 35.18 -70.09
C MET A 1 -20.78 35.39 -68.58
N GLN A 2 -19.92 36.30 -68.10
CA GLN A 2 -19.81 36.88 -66.75
C GLN A 2 -19.50 35.93 -65.58
N SER A 3 -18.62 36.24 -64.61
CA SER A 3 -17.50 37.18 -64.45
C SER A 3 -16.92 36.96 -63.04
N ASN A 4 -15.60 37.08 -62.92
CA ASN A 4 -14.78 37.04 -61.70
C ASN A 4 -15.28 37.90 -60.53
N GLN A 5 -14.98 37.49 -59.30
CA GLN A 5 -14.21 38.35 -58.37
C GLN A 5 -13.49 37.52 -57.28
N ASP A 6 -12.17 37.71 -57.23
CA ASP A 6 -11.22 37.33 -56.19
C ASP A 6 -11.61 37.88 -54.81
N ILE A 7 -11.38 37.07 -53.75
CA ILE A 7 -10.73 37.55 -52.53
C ILE A 7 -9.72 36.50 -52.07
N SER A 8 -8.46 36.90 -52.11
CA SER A 8 -7.27 36.22 -51.63
C SER A 8 -7.01 36.51 -50.15
N ALA A 9 -6.39 35.52 -49.49
CA ALA A 9 -5.37 35.61 -48.43
C ALA A 9 -5.58 36.50 -47.18
N GLU A 10 -5.72 35.88 -46.00
CA GLU A 10 -4.91 36.18 -44.80
C GLU A 10 -5.12 35.16 -43.64
N PRO A 11 -4.16 34.23 -43.40
CA PRO A 11 -3.95 33.70 -42.04
C PRO A 11 -2.48 33.70 -41.55
N ILE A 12 -1.55 34.35 -42.24
CA ILE A 12 -0.10 34.23 -41.94
C ILE A 12 0.38 35.23 -40.86
N ASN A 13 -0.31 36.36 -40.63
CA ASN A 13 0.21 37.42 -39.75
C ASN A 13 -0.11 37.25 -38.24
N LYS A 14 -1.18 36.52 -37.87
CA LYS A 14 -1.53 36.31 -36.46
C LYS A 14 -0.59 35.35 -35.71
N LYS A 15 -0.03 34.35 -36.41
CA LYS A 15 0.82 33.33 -35.79
C LYS A 15 2.19 33.87 -35.38
N LYS A 16 2.73 34.82 -36.17
CA LYS A 16 4.02 35.48 -35.90
C LYS A 16 3.93 36.49 -34.75
N GLN A 17 2.83 37.27 -34.71
CA GLN A 17 2.56 38.21 -33.61
C GLN A 17 2.31 37.51 -32.26
N LEU A 18 1.64 36.36 -32.25
CA LEU A 18 1.47 35.55 -31.03
C LEU A 18 2.81 35.01 -30.51
N GLN A 19 3.71 34.57 -31.40
CA GLN A 19 5.04 34.08 -31.00
C GLN A 19 5.96 35.17 -30.45
N GLU A 20 5.92 36.38 -31.01
CA GLU A 20 6.71 37.52 -30.49
C GLU A 20 6.17 38.04 -29.14
N TYR A 21 4.85 38.00 -28.93
CA TYR A 21 4.23 38.38 -27.67
C TYR A 21 4.55 37.38 -26.53
N ASP A 22 4.53 36.09 -26.85
CA ASP A 22 4.93 35.03 -25.91
C ASP A 22 6.42 35.18 -25.53
N GLN A 23 7.31 35.46 -26.49
CA GLN A 23 8.74 35.66 -26.21
C GLN A 23 9.02 36.88 -25.32
N GLN A 24 8.31 38.00 -25.51
CA GLN A 24 8.48 39.18 -24.66
C GLN A 24 7.97 38.97 -23.23
N MET A 25 6.83 38.29 -23.07
CA MET A 25 6.31 37.94 -21.75
C MET A 25 7.23 36.94 -21.03
N ILE A 26 7.86 36.02 -21.76
CA ILE A 26 8.86 35.08 -21.22
C ILE A 26 10.11 35.82 -20.73
N GLN A 27 10.63 36.78 -21.50
CA GLN A 27 11.82 37.55 -21.08
C GLN A 27 11.54 38.38 -19.83
N LEU A 28 10.37 39.04 -19.77
CA LEU A 28 9.98 39.84 -18.61
C LEU A 28 9.85 39.00 -17.33
N PHE A 29 9.38 37.76 -17.46
CA PHE A 29 9.23 36.84 -16.34
C PHE A 29 10.58 36.26 -15.88
N GLN A 30 11.51 36.02 -16.82
CA GLN A 30 12.87 35.58 -16.51
C GLN A 30 13.66 36.66 -15.77
N ASP A 31 13.53 37.92 -16.18
CA ASP A 31 14.20 39.05 -15.52
C ASP A 31 13.69 39.22 -14.08
N GLN A 32 12.38 39.06 -13.84
CA GLN A 32 11.80 39.11 -12.49
C GLN A 32 12.24 37.96 -11.58
N VAL A 33 12.42 36.75 -12.11
CA VAL A 33 12.92 35.60 -11.33
C VAL A 33 14.41 35.76 -11.03
N ASN A 34 15.20 36.25 -11.98
CA ASN A 34 16.62 36.52 -11.78
C ASN A 34 16.84 37.67 -10.79
N ASP A 35 16.03 38.72 -10.85
CA ASP A 35 16.05 39.83 -9.90
C ASP A 35 15.63 39.36 -8.49
N GLY A 36 14.63 38.50 -8.38
CA GLY A 36 14.26 37.87 -7.11
C GLY A 36 15.36 36.97 -6.52
N ILE A 37 16.08 36.22 -7.36
CA ILE A 37 17.24 35.41 -6.93
C ILE A 37 18.43 36.30 -6.54
N LEU A 38 18.68 37.40 -7.25
CA LEU A 38 19.73 38.38 -6.94
C LEU A 38 19.43 39.18 -5.67
N GLU A 39 18.17 39.56 -5.41
CA GLU A 39 17.75 40.16 -4.14
C GLU A 39 17.94 39.21 -2.96
N ILE A 40 17.68 37.91 -3.15
CA ILE A 40 17.91 36.87 -2.12
C ILE A 40 19.41 36.64 -1.89
N TYR A 41 20.24 36.69 -2.94
CA TYR A 41 21.70 36.53 -2.82
C TYR A 41 22.35 37.72 -2.10
N ASN A 42 21.78 38.92 -2.26
CA ASN A 42 22.26 40.14 -1.62
C ASN A 42 21.73 40.33 -0.18
N ASN A 43 20.57 39.76 0.17
CA ASN A 43 20.01 39.79 1.52
C ASN A 43 20.30 38.47 2.28
N GLN A 44 21.48 38.39 2.91
CA GLN A 44 22.04 37.23 3.62
C GLN A 44 21.23 36.68 4.84
N GLU A 45 19.89 36.70 4.83
CA GLU A 45 19.05 36.37 6.00
C GLU A 45 18.02 35.24 5.78
N ILE A 46 18.13 34.43 4.74
CA ILE A 46 17.23 33.27 4.56
C ILE A 46 17.97 31.96 4.85
N THR A 47 17.74 31.39 6.05
CA THR A 47 18.28 30.09 6.50
C THR A 47 17.35 28.90 6.20
N ASN A 48 16.27 29.10 5.45
CA ASN A 48 15.25 28.08 5.22
C ASN A 48 15.60 27.18 4.01
N LEU A 49 16.17 26.01 4.29
CA LEU A 49 16.58 25.00 3.30
C LEU A 49 15.42 24.56 2.39
N ASP A 50 14.20 24.41 2.91
CA ASP A 50 13.04 23.98 2.11
C ASP A 50 12.65 25.04 1.07
N PHE A 51 12.83 26.32 1.38
CA PHE A 51 12.54 27.42 0.46
C PHE A 51 13.56 27.48 -0.68
N ILE A 52 14.84 27.30 -0.36
CA ILE A 52 15.92 27.21 -1.36
C ILE A 52 15.73 25.98 -2.25
N GLN A 53 15.36 24.84 -1.66
CA GLN A 53 15.11 23.60 -2.38
C GLN A 53 13.90 23.72 -3.33
N ASN A 54 12.83 24.41 -2.92
CA ASN A 54 11.67 24.69 -3.77
C ASN A 54 11.98 25.66 -4.91
N LEU A 55 12.70 26.76 -4.66
CA LEU A 55 13.16 27.68 -5.71
C LEU A 55 14.10 26.99 -6.71
N TYR A 56 14.91 26.07 -6.22
CA TYR A 56 15.85 25.28 -7.01
C TYR A 56 15.13 24.23 -7.88
N LEU A 57 14.14 23.52 -7.33
CA LEU A 57 13.24 22.64 -8.08
C LEU A 57 12.45 23.41 -9.14
N TYR A 58 12.03 24.65 -8.83
CA TYR A 58 11.36 25.54 -9.78
C TYR A 58 12.29 25.99 -10.91
N LYS A 59 13.56 26.29 -10.61
CA LYS A 59 14.60 26.57 -11.61
C LYS A 59 14.88 25.37 -12.51
N LEU A 60 14.90 24.15 -11.95
CA LEU A 60 15.04 22.91 -12.71
C LEU A 60 13.82 22.65 -13.62
N GLN A 61 12.60 22.92 -13.16
CA GLN A 61 11.40 22.84 -13.99
C GLN A 61 11.39 23.88 -15.12
N LEU A 62 11.88 25.09 -14.88
CA LEU A 62 12.05 26.12 -15.93
C LEU A 62 13.08 25.69 -16.99
N ASN A 63 14.22 25.11 -16.58
CA ASN A 63 15.23 24.63 -17.53
C ASN A 63 14.72 23.48 -18.42
N LYS A 64 13.78 22.68 -17.91
CA LYS A 64 13.05 21.62 -18.62
C LYS A 64 12.28 22.13 -19.84
N CYS A 65 11.77 23.36 -19.78
CA CYS A 65 10.98 23.94 -20.86
C CYS A 65 11.84 24.57 -21.97
N TYR A 66 13.14 24.83 -21.74
CA TYR A 66 13.92 25.74 -22.60
C TYR A 66 15.34 25.28 -23.00
N ASN A 67 15.74 24.01 -22.80
CA ASN A 67 17.02 23.48 -23.29
C ASN A 67 18.25 24.35 -22.90
N ILE A 68 18.30 24.80 -21.64
CA ILE A 68 19.43 25.63 -21.16
C ILE A 68 20.51 24.71 -20.59
N GLU A 69 21.69 24.72 -21.23
CA GLU A 69 22.87 23.98 -20.79
C GLU A 69 23.36 24.41 -19.39
N GLN A 70 23.51 23.39 -18.53
CA GLN A 70 24.57 23.16 -17.53
C GLN A 70 25.09 24.33 -16.67
N ASN A 71 24.89 24.22 -15.35
CA ASN A 71 25.92 24.28 -14.31
C ASN A 71 25.25 24.37 -12.93
N ILE A 72 24.99 23.22 -12.32
CA ILE A 72 24.60 23.20 -10.91
C ILE A 72 25.64 22.43 -10.10
N THR A 73 26.23 23.13 -9.13
CA THR A 73 27.34 22.68 -8.27
C THR A 73 27.02 22.84 -6.78
N ASN A 74 25.77 22.60 -6.35
CA ASN A 74 25.41 22.80 -4.94
C ASN A 74 25.81 21.59 -4.07
N ASP A 75 26.96 21.69 -3.43
CA ASP A 75 27.50 20.66 -2.55
C ASP A 75 26.73 20.51 -1.21
N THR A 76 25.69 21.29 -0.90
CA THR A 76 24.89 21.03 0.32
C THR A 76 23.78 20.00 0.11
N ILE A 77 23.44 19.69 -1.15
CA ILE A 77 22.32 18.81 -1.47
C ILE A 77 22.71 17.36 -1.21
N LYS A 78 21.94 16.70 -0.33
CA LYS A 78 22.10 15.29 0.02
C LYS A 78 21.05 14.38 -0.59
N GLU A 79 19.90 14.92 -0.94
CA GLU A 79 18.77 14.17 -1.48
C GLU A 79 18.14 14.93 -2.66
N LEU A 80 17.85 14.20 -3.73
CA LEU A 80 17.13 14.70 -4.89
C LEU A 80 16.07 13.71 -5.32
N THR A 81 14.87 14.23 -5.56
CA THR A 81 13.80 13.50 -6.24
C THR A 81 13.44 14.26 -7.51
N PHE A 82 13.36 13.55 -8.63
CA PHE A 82 12.90 14.09 -9.89
C PHE A 82 11.78 13.25 -10.48
N ASP A 83 10.69 13.94 -10.83
CA ASP A 83 9.61 13.37 -11.62
C ASP A 83 9.71 13.87 -13.07
N ARG A 84 9.69 12.92 -14.02
CA ARG A 84 9.67 13.13 -15.48
C ARG A 84 10.85 13.96 -16.04
N CYS A 85 12.05 13.88 -15.46
CA CYS A 85 13.16 14.80 -15.79
C CYS A 85 14.11 14.40 -16.91
N GLY A 86 14.06 13.16 -17.41
CA GLY A 86 15.05 12.63 -18.34
C GLY A 86 16.39 12.43 -17.64
N PHE A 87 16.83 11.17 -17.48
CA PHE A 87 18.06 10.79 -16.77
C PHE A 87 19.31 11.57 -17.23
N GLN A 88 19.40 11.95 -18.51
CA GLN A 88 20.53 12.71 -19.05
C GLN A 88 20.75 14.06 -18.35
N ASN A 89 19.69 14.71 -17.88
CA ASN A 89 19.79 15.98 -17.17
C ASN A 89 20.44 15.83 -15.79
N VAL A 90 20.34 14.65 -15.18
CA VAL A 90 20.91 14.34 -13.87
C VAL A 90 22.41 14.08 -13.98
N LEU A 91 22.87 13.46 -15.06
CA LEU A 91 24.30 13.24 -15.31
C LEU A 91 25.12 14.54 -15.41
N GLY A 92 24.48 15.63 -15.81
CA GLY A 92 25.11 16.96 -15.89
C GLY A 92 25.26 17.67 -14.54
N LEU A 93 24.66 17.16 -13.46
CA LEU A 93 24.71 17.77 -12.14
C LEU A 93 26.02 17.41 -11.42
N LYS A 94 26.72 18.44 -10.91
CA LYS A 94 28.00 18.29 -10.20
C LYS A 94 27.79 18.34 -8.70
N LEU A 95 27.20 17.28 -8.13
CA LEU A 95 26.77 17.26 -6.73
C LEU A 95 27.60 16.26 -5.91
N ASN A 96 28.66 16.73 -5.25
CA ASN A 96 29.64 15.85 -4.59
C ASN A 96 29.15 15.21 -3.28
N ASN A 97 28.04 15.68 -2.73
CA ASN A 97 27.49 15.26 -1.44
C ASN A 97 26.13 14.56 -1.55
N LEU A 98 25.71 14.19 -2.76
CA LEU A 98 24.46 13.49 -2.97
C LEU A 98 24.54 12.09 -2.37
N GLU A 99 23.64 11.79 -1.43
CA GLU A 99 23.52 10.51 -0.73
C GLU A 99 22.29 9.72 -1.22
N ILE A 100 21.22 10.40 -1.62
CA ILE A 100 19.95 9.81 -2.08
C ILE A 100 19.55 10.44 -3.42
N LEU A 101 19.21 9.60 -4.39
CA LEU A 101 18.71 10.02 -5.69
C LEU A 101 17.50 9.17 -6.08
N CYS A 102 16.35 9.81 -6.29
CA CYS A 102 15.13 9.18 -6.75
C CYS A 102 14.70 9.77 -8.09
N LEU A 103 14.53 8.92 -9.09
CA LEU A 103 14.15 9.29 -10.45
C LEU A 103 12.89 8.52 -10.84
N ARG A 104 11.80 9.24 -11.08
CA ARG A 104 10.54 8.66 -11.55
C ARG A 104 10.29 9.16 -12.95
N GLU A 105 10.47 8.29 -13.94
CA GLU A 105 10.29 8.65 -15.33
C GLU A 105 9.14 7.87 -15.94
N GLU A 106 8.43 8.46 -16.89
CA GLU A 106 7.40 7.72 -17.64
C GLU A 106 8.03 6.82 -18.70
N GLN A 107 9.19 7.24 -19.22
CA GLN A 107 9.97 6.52 -20.21
C GLN A 107 11.45 6.64 -19.85
N ILE A 108 12.14 5.51 -19.73
CA ILE A 108 13.57 5.46 -19.48
C ILE A 108 14.27 4.95 -20.75
N ASP A 109 15.37 5.60 -21.15
CA ASP A 109 16.26 5.09 -22.19
C ASP A 109 17.33 4.21 -21.54
N ASP A 110 17.19 2.88 -21.67
CA ASP A 110 18.20 1.85 -21.34
C ASP A 110 18.81 1.94 -19.91
N THR A 111 18.12 1.31 -18.95
CA THR A 111 18.49 1.27 -17.54
C THR A 111 19.83 0.57 -17.25
N GLN A 112 20.24 -0.41 -18.06
CA GLN A 112 21.55 -1.07 -17.87
C GLN A 112 22.70 -0.09 -18.15
N ASN A 113 22.52 0.79 -19.13
CA ASN A 113 23.47 1.86 -19.40
C ASN A 113 23.44 2.97 -18.35
N ILE A 114 22.36 3.13 -17.58
CA ILE A 114 22.28 4.15 -16.52
C ILE A 114 23.30 3.90 -15.43
N LEU A 115 23.34 2.71 -14.85
CA LEU A 115 24.33 2.37 -13.81
C LEU A 115 25.76 2.53 -14.33
N ILE A 116 26.02 2.12 -15.57
CA ILE A 116 27.33 2.28 -16.21
C ILE A 116 27.67 3.77 -16.37
N LYS A 117 26.75 4.60 -16.86
CA LYS A 117 26.94 6.05 -17.02
C LYS A 117 27.19 6.72 -15.66
N MET A 118 26.39 6.40 -14.64
CA MET A 118 26.61 6.88 -13.27
C MET A 118 27.98 6.46 -12.75
N SER A 119 28.40 5.22 -13.05
CA SER A 119 29.69 4.71 -12.59
C SER A 119 30.89 5.51 -13.12
N THR A 120 30.74 6.18 -14.27
CA THR A 120 31.78 7.03 -14.86
C THR A 120 31.84 8.44 -14.26
N SER A 121 30.88 8.82 -13.42
CA SER A 121 30.80 10.15 -12.81
C SER A 121 31.29 10.13 -11.35
N PRO A 122 32.23 11.02 -10.96
CA PRO A 122 32.72 11.09 -9.59
C PRO A 122 31.68 11.63 -8.60
N TYR A 123 30.62 12.30 -9.09
CA TYR A 123 29.61 12.95 -8.26
C TYR A 123 28.71 11.95 -7.52
N PHE A 124 28.59 10.72 -8.00
CA PHE A 124 27.81 9.67 -7.33
C PHE A 124 28.62 8.86 -6.31
N SER A 125 29.88 9.25 -6.04
CA SER A 125 30.77 8.53 -5.12
C SER A 125 30.25 8.42 -3.68
N LYS A 126 29.38 9.33 -3.24
CA LYS A 126 28.74 9.30 -1.91
C LYS A 126 27.32 8.73 -1.92
N LEU A 127 26.81 8.33 -3.07
CA LEU A 127 25.45 7.83 -3.22
C LEU A 127 25.30 6.53 -2.42
N ARG A 128 24.31 6.50 -1.53
CA ARG A 128 23.95 5.35 -0.70
C ARG A 128 22.64 4.72 -1.15
N GLU A 129 21.72 5.54 -1.65
CA GLU A 129 20.42 5.09 -2.13
C GLU A 129 20.14 5.63 -3.53
N PHE A 130 19.72 4.72 -4.42
CA PHE A 130 19.30 5.07 -5.77
C PHE A 130 17.98 4.38 -6.10
N GLU A 131 16.98 5.16 -6.47
CA GLU A 131 15.69 4.69 -6.95
C GLU A 131 15.49 5.19 -8.38
N LEU A 132 15.19 4.27 -9.28
CA LEU A 132 14.79 4.55 -10.64
C LEU A 132 13.56 3.70 -10.96
N SER A 133 12.43 4.35 -11.20
CA SER A 133 11.17 3.69 -11.57
C SER A 133 10.63 4.29 -12.86
N GLY A 134 10.28 3.46 -13.84
CA GLY A 134 9.70 3.90 -15.11
C GLY A 134 9.77 2.85 -16.21
N HIS A 135 8.78 2.79 -17.10
CA HIS A 135 8.73 1.81 -18.19
C HIS A 135 9.76 2.13 -19.29
N LEU A 136 10.38 1.14 -19.96
CA LEU A 136 11.05 1.40 -21.24
C LEU A 136 9.99 1.59 -22.34
N SER A 137 10.30 2.42 -23.34
CA SER A 137 9.44 2.54 -24.51
C SER A 137 9.49 1.25 -25.34
N GLN A 138 8.34 0.81 -25.85
CA GLN A 138 8.15 -0.44 -26.61
C GLN A 138 9.01 -0.52 -27.90
N ASN A 139 9.72 0.55 -28.27
CA ASN A 139 10.50 0.66 -29.49
C ASN A 139 11.98 0.20 -29.37
N ASP A 140 12.48 -0.13 -28.17
CA ASP A 140 13.89 -0.49 -27.96
C ASP A 140 14.16 -1.98 -27.76
N ILE A 141 13.12 -2.82 -27.85
CA ILE A 141 13.21 -4.28 -27.63
C ILE A 141 14.18 -4.94 -28.64
N GLU A 142 14.35 -4.37 -29.84
CA GLU A 142 15.22 -4.91 -30.89
C GLU A 142 16.73 -4.64 -30.68
N MET A 143 17.14 -3.81 -29.72
CA MET A 143 18.57 -3.57 -29.41
C MET A 143 19.08 -4.16 -28.09
N SER A 144 18.20 -4.81 -27.32
CA SER A 144 18.57 -5.45 -26.04
C SER A 144 19.52 -6.67 -26.18
N GLY A 145 19.82 -7.09 -27.42
CA GLY A 145 20.66 -8.25 -27.72
C GLY A 145 22.18 -8.11 -27.54
N GLN A 146 22.74 -6.99 -27.04
CA GLN A 146 24.21 -6.79 -27.01
C GLN A 146 24.80 -6.01 -25.80
N LEU A 147 24.30 -6.14 -24.58
CA LEU A 147 24.90 -5.45 -23.40
C LEU A 147 25.59 -6.36 -22.36
N SER A 148 25.82 -7.63 -22.68
CA SER A 148 26.33 -8.66 -21.77
C SER A 148 27.81 -8.58 -21.33
N THR A 149 28.51 -7.44 -21.43
CA THR A 149 29.97 -7.42 -21.09
C THR A 149 30.55 -6.14 -20.47
N LYS A 150 29.78 -5.08 -20.21
CA LYS A 150 30.36 -3.86 -19.64
C LYS A 150 30.44 -3.93 -18.11
N GLN A 151 31.65 -4.09 -17.57
CA GLN A 151 31.96 -3.90 -16.15
C GLN A 151 31.70 -2.45 -15.72
N LEU A 152 31.32 -2.24 -14.45
CA LEU A 152 31.35 -0.91 -13.82
C LEU A 152 32.79 -0.41 -13.92
N LYS A 153 32.98 0.73 -14.58
CA LYS A 153 34.33 1.23 -14.89
C LYS A 153 35.04 1.82 -13.67
N ASP A 154 34.33 2.07 -12.58
CA ASP A 154 34.88 2.77 -11.41
C ASP A 154 34.19 2.42 -10.09
N LYS A 155 34.87 2.70 -8.96
CA LYS A 155 34.35 2.48 -7.59
C LYS A 155 33.31 3.52 -7.14
N SER A 156 32.82 4.38 -8.02
CA SER A 156 31.90 5.48 -7.67
C SER A 156 30.59 4.98 -7.04
N LEU A 157 30.03 3.85 -7.49
CA LEU A 157 28.83 3.28 -6.89
C LEU A 157 29.12 2.30 -5.73
N SER A 158 30.37 2.21 -5.27
CA SER A 158 30.75 1.24 -4.23
C SER A 158 30.12 1.51 -2.86
N ASN A 159 29.61 2.71 -2.61
CA ASN A 159 28.93 3.06 -1.35
C ASN A 159 27.42 2.79 -1.38
N LEU A 160 26.88 2.31 -2.51
CA LEU A 160 25.47 2.04 -2.64
C LEU A 160 25.06 0.88 -1.72
N VAL A 161 24.05 1.15 -0.89
CA VAL A 161 23.47 0.21 0.08
C VAL A 161 22.07 -0.19 -0.34
N LYS A 162 21.32 0.72 -0.96
CA LYS A 162 19.97 0.49 -1.46
C LYS A 162 19.87 0.83 -2.94
N LEU A 163 19.29 -0.09 -3.70
CA LEU A 163 19.04 0.08 -5.13
C LEU A 163 17.62 -0.40 -5.47
N THR A 164 16.82 0.50 -6.02
CA THR A 164 15.49 0.19 -6.57
C THR A 164 15.50 0.44 -8.06
N LEU A 165 15.25 -0.61 -8.83
CA LEU A 165 15.14 -0.58 -10.29
C LEU A 165 13.84 -1.28 -10.72
N GLU A 166 12.74 -1.02 -10.02
CA GLU A 166 11.44 -1.60 -10.34
C GLU A 166 11.01 -1.21 -11.77
N ASN A 167 10.48 -2.19 -12.52
CA ASN A 167 9.79 -1.96 -13.79
C ASN A 167 10.67 -1.31 -14.88
N ASN A 168 11.92 -1.76 -15.01
CA ASN A 168 12.93 -1.19 -15.92
C ASN A 168 13.35 -2.14 -17.07
N ASP A 169 12.58 -3.20 -17.32
CA ASP A 169 12.86 -4.25 -18.32
C ASP A 169 14.29 -4.83 -18.26
N ILE A 170 14.84 -4.94 -17.05
CA ILE A 170 16.17 -5.51 -16.80
C ILE A 170 16.13 -7.02 -17.02
N THR A 171 16.87 -7.51 -18.01
CA THR A 171 16.96 -8.96 -18.29
C THR A 171 18.21 -9.62 -17.70
N ASN A 172 19.23 -8.85 -17.28
CA ASN A 172 20.49 -9.36 -16.75
C ASN A 172 21.00 -8.51 -15.57
N THR A 173 21.50 -9.16 -14.52
CA THR A 173 22.00 -8.56 -13.28
C THR A 173 23.53 -8.51 -13.13
N ASP A 174 24.32 -8.79 -14.18
CA ASP A 174 25.80 -8.78 -14.15
C ASP A 174 26.40 -7.47 -13.61
N VAL A 175 25.88 -6.32 -14.03
CA VAL A 175 26.34 -5.01 -13.55
C VAL A 175 25.97 -4.80 -12.08
N ILE A 176 24.77 -5.23 -11.68
CA ILE A 176 24.25 -5.09 -10.32
C ILE A 176 25.04 -5.96 -9.35
N SER A 177 25.48 -7.15 -9.77
CA SER A 177 26.28 -8.07 -8.96
C SER A 177 27.64 -7.51 -8.49
N GLN A 178 28.13 -6.45 -9.16
CA GLN A 178 29.37 -5.76 -8.80
C GLN A 178 29.18 -4.78 -7.63
N LEU A 179 27.94 -4.45 -7.27
CA LEU A 179 27.57 -3.56 -6.16
C LEU A 179 27.55 -4.34 -4.83
N ILE A 180 28.69 -4.96 -4.48
CA ILE A 180 28.86 -5.91 -3.37
C ILE A 180 28.50 -5.39 -1.97
N ASN A 181 28.24 -4.08 -1.83
CA ASN A 181 27.83 -3.43 -0.58
C ASN A 181 26.33 -3.28 -0.42
N LEU A 182 25.53 -3.70 -1.41
CA LEU A 182 24.07 -3.66 -1.32
C LEU A 182 23.54 -4.50 -0.15
N GLU A 183 22.65 -3.90 0.62
CA GLU A 183 21.87 -4.51 1.70
C GLU A 183 20.38 -4.59 1.33
N GLU A 184 19.90 -3.71 0.45
CA GLU A 184 18.53 -3.68 -0.06
C GLU A 184 18.52 -3.58 -1.59
N LEU A 185 17.80 -4.49 -2.24
CA LEU A 185 17.67 -4.53 -3.69
C LEU A 185 16.21 -4.79 -4.10
N ASP A 186 15.68 -3.94 -4.96
CA ASP A 186 14.36 -4.13 -5.56
C ASP A 186 14.50 -4.17 -7.08
N LEU A 187 14.16 -5.33 -7.65
CA LEU A 187 14.15 -5.62 -9.08
C LEU A 187 12.75 -6.02 -9.54
N SER A 188 11.71 -5.68 -8.79
CA SER A 188 10.33 -6.05 -9.11
C SER A 188 9.93 -5.60 -10.51
N ARG A 189 9.05 -6.34 -11.17
CA ARG A 189 8.48 -6.04 -12.50
C ARG A 189 9.53 -5.95 -13.62
N ASN A 190 10.68 -6.60 -13.44
CA ASN A 190 11.62 -6.86 -14.53
C ASN A 190 11.39 -8.29 -15.02
N MET A 191 10.53 -8.45 -16.04
CA MET A 191 10.12 -9.76 -16.55
C MET A 191 11.29 -10.50 -17.20
N TYR A 192 11.37 -11.82 -16.97
CA TYR A 192 12.40 -12.71 -17.52
C TYR A 192 13.84 -12.34 -17.09
N ILE A 193 13.98 -11.70 -15.94
CA ILE A 193 15.28 -11.31 -15.40
C ILE A 193 16.13 -12.52 -15.02
N ASN A 194 17.36 -12.56 -15.51
CA ASN A 194 18.37 -13.49 -15.01
C ASN A 194 18.96 -12.98 -13.69
N ILE A 195 18.56 -13.62 -12.60
CA ILE A 195 19.03 -13.29 -11.25
C ILE A 195 20.32 -14.00 -10.85
N SER A 196 20.86 -14.93 -11.63
CA SER A 196 22.02 -15.74 -11.17
C SER A 196 23.23 -14.93 -10.67
N PRO A 197 23.58 -13.79 -11.30
CA PRO A 197 24.63 -12.91 -10.79
C PRO A 197 24.38 -12.33 -9.39
N ILE A 198 23.14 -12.20 -8.92
CA ILE A 198 22.87 -11.59 -7.61
C ILE A 198 23.38 -12.44 -6.43
N GLN A 199 23.72 -13.71 -6.66
CA GLN A 199 24.32 -14.60 -5.63
C GLN A 199 25.60 -14.03 -5.00
N TYR A 200 26.29 -13.11 -5.68
CA TYR A 200 27.49 -12.46 -5.17
C TYR A 200 27.20 -11.33 -4.15
N LEU A 201 25.95 -10.87 -4.06
CA LEU A 201 25.50 -9.80 -3.17
C LEU A 201 25.22 -10.31 -1.75
N THR A 202 26.22 -10.95 -1.14
CA THR A 202 26.11 -11.68 0.14
C THR A 202 25.77 -10.82 1.37
N LYS A 203 25.68 -9.49 1.22
CA LYS A 203 25.22 -8.55 2.26
C LYS A 203 23.72 -8.26 2.20
N LEU A 204 23.00 -8.71 1.16
CA LEU A 204 21.57 -8.48 1.03
C LEU A 204 20.81 -8.98 2.26
N THR A 205 19.98 -8.10 2.79
CA THR A 205 19.03 -8.35 3.87
C THR A 205 17.59 -8.19 3.40
N LYS A 206 17.36 -7.37 2.38
CA LYS A 206 16.05 -7.22 1.72
C LYS A 206 16.18 -7.39 0.21
N LEU A 207 15.32 -8.21 -0.36
CA LEU A 207 15.26 -8.47 -1.79
C LEU A 207 13.82 -8.52 -2.26
N SER A 208 13.47 -7.71 -3.26
CA SER A 208 12.20 -7.81 -3.96
C SER A 208 12.43 -8.22 -5.41
N LEU A 209 11.73 -9.27 -5.81
CA LEU A 209 11.71 -9.88 -7.14
C LEU A 209 10.25 -10.14 -7.56
N GLU A 210 9.33 -9.28 -7.12
CA GLU A 210 7.90 -9.41 -7.45
C GLU A 210 7.68 -9.33 -8.96
N SER A 211 6.83 -10.19 -9.52
CA SER A 211 6.42 -10.11 -10.93
C SER A 211 7.60 -10.12 -11.91
N CYS A 212 8.58 -10.99 -11.66
CA CYS A 212 9.79 -11.13 -12.48
C CYS A 212 9.72 -12.31 -13.46
N GLU A 213 8.63 -13.09 -13.47
CA GLU A 213 8.47 -14.32 -14.27
C GLU A 213 9.55 -15.37 -13.96
N LEU A 214 9.96 -15.47 -12.68
CA LEU A 214 10.98 -16.40 -12.21
C LEU A 214 10.42 -17.82 -12.06
N THR A 215 11.13 -18.79 -12.60
CA THR A 215 10.84 -20.23 -12.40
C THR A 215 11.88 -20.90 -11.50
N ASP A 216 13.14 -20.48 -11.59
CA ASP A 216 14.28 -20.99 -10.81
C ASP A 216 14.89 -19.87 -9.93
N ILE A 217 15.12 -20.20 -8.66
CA ILE A 217 15.72 -19.32 -7.65
C ILE A 217 16.82 -20.02 -6.83
N GLN A 218 17.47 -21.07 -7.36
CA GLN A 218 18.52 -21.80 -6.65
C GLN A 218 19.65 -20.88 -6.12
N ASP A 219 19.96 -19.82 -6.85
CA ASP A 219 20.98 -18.82 -6.48
C ASP A 219 20.66 -18.06 -5.18
N LEU A 220 19.37 -17.93 -4.81
CA LEU A 220 18.98 -17.27 -3.56
C LEU A 220 19.48 -18.03 -2.32
N SER A 221 19.75 -19.34 -2.43
CA SER A 221 20.35 -20.13 -1.35
C SER A 221 21.74 -19.61 -0.92
N LYS A 222 22.40 -18.79 -1.76
CA LYS A 222 23.70 -18.16 -1.48
C LYS A 222 23.59 -16.83 -0.75
N LEU A 223 22.39 -16.39 -0.39
CA LEU A 223 22.12 -15.13 0.30
C LEU A 223 21.65 -15.35 1.75
N PRO A 224 22.52 -15.88 2.65
CA PRO A 224 22.11 -16.36 3.97
C PRO A 224 21.68 -15.26 4.96
N LYS A 225 21.83 -13.99 4.59
CA LYS A 225 21.49 -12.82 5.41
C LYS A 225 20.12 -12.23 5.08
N LEU A 226 19.38 -12.80 4.14
CA LEU A 226 18.03 -12.35 3.81
C LEU A 226 17.11 -12.42 5.04
N ILE A 227 16.46 -11.29 5.30
CA ILE A 227 15.49 -11.06 6.38
C ILE A 227 14.11 -10.81 5.77
N ASP A 228 14.05 -10.10 4.65
CA ASP A 228 12.84 -9.73 3.92
C ASP A 228 12.97 -10.16 2.46
N LEU A 229 12.05 -11.00 1.99
CA LEU A 229 12.05 -11.52 0.63
C LEU A 229 10.65 -11.45 0.03
N ASN A 230 10.51 -10.72 -1.06
CA ASN A 230 9.29 -10.68 -1.87
C ASN A 230 9.53 -11.41 -3.19
N LEU A 231 8.79 -12.51 -3.39
CA LEU A 231 8.77 -13.33 -4.60
C LEU A 231 7.36 -13.41 -5.20
N SER A 232 6.44 -12.54 -4.75
CA SER A 232 5.06 -12.55 -5.21
C SER A 232 4.96 -12.42 -6.73
N LEU A 233 3.87 -12.96 -7.30
CA LEU A 233 3.59 -12.91 -8.73
C LEU A 233 4.67 -13.58 -9.61
N ASN A 234 5.40 -14.58 -9.08
CA ASN A 234 6.23 -15.49 -9.88
C ASN A 234 5.54 -16.86 -9.94
N GLU A 235 4.77 -17.08 -11.00
CA GLU A 235 3.93 -18.27 -11.13
C GLU A 235 4.77 -19.56 -11.32
N GLY A 236 4.48 -20.59 -10.53
CA GLY A 236 5.10 -21.91 -10.69
C GLY A 236 6.49 -22.06 -10.08
N ILE A 237 6.99 -21.02 -9.40
CA ILE A 237 8.33 -20.97 -8.79
C ILE A 237 8.62 -22.17 -7.85
N ASP A 238 9.84 -22.71 -7.95
CA ASP A 238 10.34 -23.68 -6.96
C ASP A 238 10.90 -22.97 -5.72
N ILE A 239 10.23 -23.15 -4.59
CA ILE A 239 10.64 -22.56 -3.30
C ILE A 239 11.56 -23.47 -2.47
N SER A 240 11.98 -24.63 -2.98
CA SER A 240 12.96 -25.50 -2.31
C SER A 240 14.23 -24.77 -1.83
N PRO A 241 14.78 -23.78 -2.57
CA PRO A 241 16.01 -23.08 -2.17
C PRO A 241 15.83 -22.22 -0.91
N LEU A 242 14.58 -21.83 -0.59
CA LEU A 242 14.27 -20.96 0.55
C LEU A 242 14.49 -21.66 1.89
N SER A 243 14.45 -23.00 1.95
CA SER A 243 14.55 -23.78 3.19
C SER A 243 15.84 -23.53 3.99
N HIS A 244 16.89 -22.99 3.36
CA HIS A 244 18.14 -22.63 4.02
C HIS A 244 18.19 -21.20 4.58
N LEU A 245 17.22 -20.35 4.21
CA LEU A 245 17.17 -18.93 4.57
C LEU A 245 16.55 -18.71 5.95
N THR A 246 17.11 -19.38 6.96
CA THR A 246 16.59 -19.42 8.34
C THR A 246 16.55 -18.07 9.07
N GLN A 247 17.15 -17.02 8.50
CA GLN A 247 17.08 -15.64 9.00
C GLN A 247 15.84 -14.87 8.52
N LEU A 248 15.06 -15.43 7.59
CA LEU A 248 13.85 -14.79 7.09
C LEU A 248 12.87 -14.48 8.24
N VAL A 249 12.44 -13.23 8.24
CA VAL A 249 11.42 -12.67 9.14
C VAL A 249 10.16 -12.36 8.35
N ARG A 250 10.30 -11.91 7.10
CA ARG A 250 9.20 -11.59 6.19
C ARG A 250 9.39 -12.34 4.88
N LEU A 251 8.33 -13.02 4.44
CA LEU A 251 8.30 -13.74 3.17
C LEU A 251 6.96 -13.50 2.48
N ASP A 252 7.02 -12.97 1.27
CA ASP A 252 5.88 -12.81 0.39
C ASP A 252 5.98 -13.77 -0.81
N LEU A 253 4.99 -14.65 -0.91
CA LEU A 253 4.77 -15.62 -1.96
C LEU A 253 3.35 -15.50 -2.51
N TYR A 254 2.74 -14.32 -2.46
CA TYR A 254 1.42 -14.07 -3.04
C TYR A 254 1.40 -14.49 -4.51
N CYS A 255 0.40 -15.30 -4.89
CA CYS A 255 0.15 -15.67 -6.29
C CYS A 255 1.38 -16.31 -6.98
N CYS A 256 2.00 -17.30 -6.34
CA CYS A 256 3.16 -18.04 -6.85
C CYS A 256 2.80 -19.44 -7.38
N SER A 257 1.52 -19.84 -7.35
CA SER A 257 1.07 -21.20 -7.69
C SER A 257 1.87 -22.30 -6.97
N LEU A 258 1.99 -22.17 -5.64
CA LEU A 258 2.76 -23.11 -4.80
C LEU A 258 2.22 -24.55 -4.81
N VAL A 259 0.96 -24.74 -5.22
CA VAL A 259 0.34 -26.06 -5.43
C VAL A 259 -0.13 -26.12 -6.88
N GLY A 260 0.46 -27.02 -7.66
CA GLY A 260 0.07 -27.22 -9.06
C GLY A 260 -1.41 -27.59 -9.18
N ILE A 261 -2.05 -27.17 -10.29
CA ILE A 261 -3.35 -27.72 -10.67
C ILE A 261 -3.09 -29.17 -11.07
N PRO A 262 -3.76 -30.19 -10.50
CA PRO A 262 -3.66 -31.53 -11.04
C PRO A 262 -4.12 -31.46 -12.50
N GLN A 263 -3.18 -31.61 -13.43
CA GLN A 263 -3.46 -31.69 -14.85
C GLN A 263 -4.44 -32.85 -15.01
N GLN A 264 -5.69 -32.55 -15.33
CA GLN A 264 -6.61 -33.57 -15.82
C GLN A 264 -5.99 -34.07 -17.12
N LEU A 265 -5.45 -35.28 -17.08
CA LEU A 265 -4.93 -35.99 -18.25
C LEU A 265 -6.10 -36.26 -19.19
N GLU A 266 -6.52 -35.27 -19.96
CA GLU A 266 -7.27 -35.50 -21.18
C GLU A 266 -6.30 -36.01 -22.24
N ASN A 267 -6.21 -37.35 -22.30
CA ASN A 267 -5.85 -38.14 -23.47
C ASN A 267 -4.64 -37.67 -24.29
N SER A 268 -3.44 -38.10 -23.91
CA SER A 268 -2.46 -38.56 -24.91
C SER A 268 -1.33 -39.35 -24.25
N GLU A 269 -1.05 -40.52 -24.79
CA GLU A 269 0.16 -41.29 -24.56
C GLU A 269 1.37 -40.48 -25.04
N LEU A 270 1.99 -39.68 -24.16
CA LEU A 270 3.33 -39.16 -24.40
C LEU A 270 4.15 -39.22 -23.11
N ASP A 271 5.20 -40.03 -23.19
CA ASP A 271 6.23 -40.30 -22.20
C ASP A 271 7.06 -39.03 -21.96
N TYR A 272 6.74 -38.27 -20.91
CA TYR A 272 7.59 -37.22 -20.34
C TYR A 272 7.65 -37.38 -18.81
N PRO A 273 8.74 -37.91 -18.25
CA PRO A 273 8.90 -38.05 -16.80
C PRO A 273 9.56 -36.78 -16.24
N GLN A 274 8.80 -35.71 -16.00
CA GLN A 274 9.31 -34.57 -15.19
C GLN A 274 8.28 -33.63 -14.55
N PHE A 275 6.96 -33.83 -14.73
CA PHE A 275 5.93 -32.96 -14.12
C PHE A 275 4.90 -33.73 -13.27
N LEU A 276 5.34 -34.76 -12.55
CA LEU A 276 4.50 -35.50 -11.62
C LEU A 276 4.99 -35.32 -10.19
N ASP A 277 4.75 -34.13 -9.65
CA ASP A 277 4.34 -34.03 -8.25
C ASP A 277 3.41 -32.82 -8.01
N ASN A 278 2.25 -32.85 -8.67
CA ASN A 278 1.10 -31.97 -8.37
C ASN A 278 0.43 -32.31 -7.01
N SER A 279 1.20 -32.87 -6.07
CA SER A 279 0.74 -33.37 -4.77
C SER A 279 1.67 -32.99 -3.62
N ILE A 280 2.85 -32.40 -3.86
CA ILE A 280 3.66 -31.82 -2.78
C ILE A 280 3.08 -30.48 -2.41
N ASN A 281 2.45 -30.43 -1.25
CA ASN A 281 2.24 -29.19 -0.54
C ASN A 281 3.62 -28.55 -0.24
N LYS A 282 4.08 -27.64 -1.13
CA LYS A 282 5.38 -26.96 -1.03
C LYS A 282 5.53 -26.18 0.29
N LEU A 283 4.44 -25.95 1.05
CA LEU A 283 4.50 -25.35 2.38
C LEU A 283 5.33 -26.16 3.38
N SER A 284 5.50 -27.47 3.18
CA SER A 284 6.40 -28.30 3.98
C SER A 284 7.84 -27.76 4.02
N LEU A 285 8.30 -27.13 2.94
CA LEU A 285 9.63 -26.51 2.81
C LEU A 285 9.79 -25.28 3.72
N LEU A 286 8.68 -24.59 4.03
CA LEU A 286 8.68 -23.41 4.88
C LEU A 286 8.78 -23.74 6.37
N SER A 287 8.57 -25.00 6.77
CA SER A 287 8.61 -25.41 8.20
C SER A 287 9.94 -25.11 8.89
N SER A 288 11.03 -25.05 8.13
CA SER A 288 12.38 -24.70 8.57
C SER A 288 12.56 -23.21 8.92
N LEU A 289 11.68 -22.34 8.44
CA LEU A 289 11.78 -20.87 8.57
C LEU A 289 11.20 -20.37 9.89
N ILE A 290 11.63 -20.96 11.00
CA ILE A 290 11.07 -20.77 12.36
C ILE A 290 11.15 -19.33 12.90
N ASN A 291 11.86 -18.44 12.21
CA ASN A 291 11.98 -17.02 12.56
C ASN A 291 10.96 -16.12 11.85
N LEU A 292 10.15 -16.67 10.93
CA LEU A 292 9.11 -15.92 10.24
C LEU A 292 8.13 -15.29 11.23
N LYS A 293 7.89 -14.00 11.00
CA LYS A 293 6.88 -13.18 11.67
C LYS A 293 5.77 -12.79 10.70
N ASP A 294 6.13 -12.52 9.45
CA ASP A 294 5.20 -12.09 8.42
C ASP A 294 5.23 -13.07 7.25
N LEU A 295 4.10 -13.70 6.97
CA LEU A 295 3.96 -14.65 5.87
C LEU A 295 2.74 -14.31 5.02
N TYR A 296 2.97 -14.08 3.74
CA TYR A 296 1.93 -13.83 2.73
C TYR A 296 1.97 -14.95 1.70
N ILE A 297 0.95 -15.79 1.70
CA ILE A 297 0.83 -16.96 0.81
C ILE A 297 -0.56 -17.02 0.17
N SER A 298 -1.26 -15.88 0.08
CA SER A 298 -2.57 -15.78 -0.56
C SER A 298 -2.51 -16.14 -2.05
N SER A 299 -3.65 -16.60 -2.59
CA SER A 299 -3.79 -16.96 -4.01
C SER A 299 -2.86 -18.10 -4.48
N ASN A 300 -2.65 -19.13 -3.65
CA ASN A 300 -1.77 -20.27 -3.96
C ASN A 300 -2.47 -21.63 -4.04
N ASN A 301 -3.80 -21.66 -4.09
CA ASN A 301 -4.58 -22.90 -4.17
C ASN A 301 -4.29 -23.90 -3.03
N ILE A 302 -3.88 -23.40 -1.86
CA ILE A 302 -3.51 -24.20 -0.68
C ILE A 302 -4.76 -24.78 -0.03
N ASP A 303 -4.76 -26.07 0.30
CA ASP A 303 -5.83 -26.74 1.05
C ASP A 303 -5.38 -27.26 2.43
N ASP A 304 -4.10 -27.61 2.58
CA ASP A 304 -3.47 -28.02 3.84
C ASP A 304 -2.44 -26.98 4.32
N ILE A 305 -2.62 -26.50 5.55
CA ILE A 305 -1.69 -25.56 6.21
C ILE A 305 -1.01 -26.17 7.45
N ASN A 306 -1.16 -27.48 7.69
CA ASN A 306 -0.48 -28.15 8.80
C ASN A 306 1.04 -27.92 8.83
N PRO A 307 1.77 -27.82 7.70
CA PRO A 307 3.19 -27.49 7.70
C PRO A 307 3.60 -26.23 8.47
N LEU A 308 2.67 -25.27 8.68
CA LEU A 308 2.95 -24.02 9.39
C LEU A 308 3.08 -24.20 10.91
N TYR A 309 2.86 -25.41 11.47
CA TYR A 309 2.78 -25.65 12.91
C TYR A 309 4.03 -25.23 13.73
N GLN A 310 5.21 -25.16 13.09
CA GLN A 310 6.46 -24.74 13.73
C GLN A 310 6.67 -23.22 13.70
N LEU A 311 5.92 -22.48 12.89
CA LEU A 311 6.07 -21.04 12.69
C LEU A 311 5.41 -20.22 13.81
N VAL A 312 5.65 -20.63 15.06
CA VAL A 312 5.00 -20.07 16.27
C VAL A 312 5.31 -18.59 16.54
N LYS A 313 6.29 -18.02 15.82
CA LYS A 313 6.64 -16.60 15.88
C LYS A 313 5.80 -15.72 14.93
N LEU A 314 4.95 -16.30 14.09
CA LEU A 314 4.09 -15.55 13.19
C LEU A 314 3.22 -14.54 13.94
N THR A 315 3.28 -13.30 13.49
CA THR A 315 2.46 -12.16 13.91
C THR A 315 1.49 -11.75 12.81
N ILE A 316 1.87 -11.94 11.54
CA ILE A 316 1.04 -11.66 10.37
C ILE A 316 0.97 -12.91 9.50
N LEU A 317 -0.25 -13.34 9.17
CA LEU A 317 -0.50 -14.40 8.21
C LEU A 317 -1.60 -13.98 7.23
N ASN A 318 -1.26 -13.98 5.94
CA ASN A 318 -2.23 -13.86 4.86
C ASN A 318 -2.29 -15.16 4.06
N ILE A 319 -3.44 -15.82 4.13
CA ILE A 319 -3.81 -17.07 3.46
C ILE A 319 -5.14 -16.91 2.71
N SER A 320 -5.51 -15.67 2.36
CA SER A 320 -6.74 -15.42 1.61
C SER A 320 -6.71 -16.02 0.20
N TYR A 321 -7.87 -16.19 -0.42
CA TYR A 321 -7.99 -16.77 -1.78
C TYR A 321 -7.26 -18.12 -1.89
N SER A 322 -7.49 -18.98 -0.90
CA SER A 322 -6.99 -20.36 -0.87
C SER A 322 -8.17 -21.33 -0.76
N LYS A 323 -7.90 -22.63 -0.65
CA LYS A 323 -8.91 -23.69 -0.51
C LYS A 323 -8.84 -24.36 0.87
N VAL A 324 -8.32 -23.66 1.86
CA VAL A 324 -8.10 -24.20 3.21
C VAL A 324 -9.44 -24.39 3.90
N LYS A 325 -9.65 -25.60 4.45
CA LYS A 325 -10.85 -25.92 5.23
C LYS A 325 -10.52 -26.18 6.70
N ASP A 326 -9.42 -26.88 6.94
CA ASP A 326 -8.93 -27.19 8.28
C ASP A 326 -7.90 -26.14 8.74
N PHE A 327 -8.31 -25.31 9.69
CA PHE A 327 -7.46 -24.29 10.32
C PHE A 327 -6.92 -24.73 11.69
N SER A 328 -6.98 -26.02 12.03
CA SER A 328 -6.60 -26.54 13.35
C SER A 328 -5.17 -26.17 13.77
N VAL A 329 -4.25 -26.02 12.81
CA VAL A 329 -2.87 -25.55 13.03
C VAL A 329 -2.82 -24.17 13.71
N LEU A 330 -3.81 -23.29 13.47
CA LEU A 330 -3.83 -21.95 14.03
C LEU A 330 -3.86 -21.95 15.56
N ARG A 331 -4.32 -23.02 16.21
CA ARG A 331 -4.28 -23.16 17.68
C ARG A 331 -2.86 -23.06 18.26
N LYS A 332 -1.82 -23.29 17.44
CA LYS A 332 -0.41 -23.16 17.82
C LYS A 332 0.16 -21.77 17.55
N LEU A 333 -0.43 -21.00 16.62
CA LEU A 333 0.08 -19.70 16.18
C LEU A 333 -0.42 -18.55 17.06
N THR A 334 -0.33 -18.71 18.38
CA THR A 334 -0.96 -17.80 19.36
C THR A 334 -0.34 -16.39 19.42
N ASN A 335 0.73 -16.15 18.65
CA ASN A 335 1.35 -14.82 18.50
C ASN A 335 0.73 -13.98 17.37
N LEU A 336 -0.21 -14.53 16.59
CA LEU A 336 -0.86 -13.80 15.51
C LEU A 336 -1.57 -12.54 16.02
N GLU A 337 -1.25 -11.42 15.39
CA GLU A 337 -1.88 -10.10 15.57
C GLU A 337 -2.72 -9.71 14.35
N VAL A 338 -2.33 -10.17 13.16
CA VAL A 338 -3.05 -9.94 11.91
C VAL A 338 -3.27 -11.26 11.19
N LEU A 339 -4.53 -11.57 10.89
CA LEU A 339 -4.90 -12.74 10.11
C LEU A 339 -5.87 -12.35 9.00
N ASN A 340 -5.52 -12.67 7.76
CA ASN A 340 -6.46 -12.67 6.64
C ASN A 340 -6.59 -14.09 6.10
N MET A 341 -7.81 -14.61 6.15
CA MET A 341 -8.17 -15.92 5.57
C MET A 341 -9.46 -15.81 4.73
N SER A 342 -9.77 -14.61 4.25
CA SER A 342 -10.90 -14.32 3.36
C SER A 342 -10.88 -15.20 2.11
N PHE A 343 -12.03 -15.46 1.50
CA PHE A 343 -12.14 -16.35 0.34
C PHE A 343 -11.60 -17.78 0.57
N ASN A 344 -11.76 -18.31 1.78
CA ASN A 344 -11.65 -19.75 2.07
C ASN A 344 -13.04 -20.28 2.45
N SER A 345 -13.78 -20.78 1.46
CA SER A 345 -15.16 -21.21 1.65
C SER A 345 -15.28 -22.40 2.62
N ASN A 346 -16.25 -22.34 3.53
CA ASN A 346 -16.52 -23.36 4.56
C ASN A 346 -15.37 -23.53 5.57
N ALA A 347 -14.68 -22.43 5.89
CA ALA A 347 -13.61 -22.41 6.87
C ALA A 347 -14.12 -22.75 8.28
N ASP A 348 -13.52 -23.75 8.94
CA ASP A 348 -13.71 -23.95 10.38
C ASP A 348 -12.92 -22.88 11.16
N ILE A 349 -13.64 -21.92 11.75
CA ILE A 349 -13.04 -20.85 12.55
C ILE A 349 -12.91 -21.19 14.04
N THR A 350 -13.31 -22.38 14.49
CA THR A 350 -13.17 -22.82 15.88
C THR A 350 -11.74 -22.63 16.44
N PRO A 351 -10.66 -22.89 15.66
CA PRO A 351 -9.28 -22.62 16.08
C PRO A 351 -8.97 -21.16 16.43
N LEU A 352 -9.74 -20.19 15.93
CA LEU A 352 -9.47 -18.77 16.17
C LEU A 352 -9.63 -18.39 17.64
N GLN A 353 -10.41 -19.12 18.44
CA GLN A 353 -10.65 -18.82 19.85
C GLN A 353 -9.37 -18.75 20.72
N TYR A 354 -8.26 -19.33 20.26
CA TYR A 354 -6.95 -19.30 20.95
C TYR A 354 -6.08 -18.10 20.57
N LEU A 355 -6.44 -17.37 19.51
CA LEU A 355 -5.65 -16.28 18.95
C LEU A 355 -5.94 -14.93 19.62
N VAL A 356 -5.93 -14.90 20.95
CA VAL A 356 -6.37 -13.75 21.76
C VAL A 356 -5.55 -12.46 21.55
N LYS A 357 -4.40 -12.54 20.87
CA LYS A 357 -3.58 -11.38 20.49
C LYS A 357 -4.02 -10.70 19.19
N LEU A 358 -4.96 -11.28 18.44
CA LEU A 358 -5.45 -10.70 17.19
C LEU A 358 -5.98 -9.28 17.41
N ARG A 359 -5.51 -8.37 16.56
CA ARG A 359 -5.94 -6.98 16.42
C ARG A 359 -6.70 -6.76 15.12
N LYS A 360 -6.33 -7.49 14.06
CA LYS A 360 -6.96 -7.41 12.75
C LYS A 360 -7.32 -8.81 12.26
N LEU A 361 -8.59 -9.02 11.94
CA LEU A 361 -9.11 -10.28 11.41
C LEU A 361 -9.99 -10.02 10.18
N GLU A 362 -9.65 -10.66 9.07
CA GLU A 362 -10.40 -10.58 7.82
C GLU A 362 -10.91 -11.98 7.42
N LEU A 363 -12.23 -12.08 7.34
CA LEU A 363 -13.03 -13.29 7.09
C LEU A 363 -14.09 -13.01 6.02
N TRP A 364 -13.78 -12.15 5.04
CA TRP A 364 -14.71 -11.84 3.95
C TRP A 364 -14.92 -13.08 3.08
N HIS A 365 -16.17 -13.41 2.73
CA HIS A 365 -16.48 -14.48 1.78
C HIS A 365 -15.98 -15.88 2.23
N CYS A 366 -16.30 -16.27 3.46
CA CYS A 366 -15.91 -17.56 4.06
C CYS A 366 -17.09 -18.55 4.25
N ASN A 367 -18.31 -18.17 3.85
CA ASN A 367 -19.55 -18.92 4.09
C ASN A 367 -19.85 -19.16 5.59
N LEU A 368 -19.52 -18.19 6.45
CA LEU A 368 -19.72 -18.33 7.90
C LEU A 368 -21.18 -18.14 8.29
N TYR A 369 -21.67 -18.99 9.20
CA TYR A 369 -22.99 -18.89 9.82
C TYR A 369 -22.88 -18.61 11.33
N ASP A 370 -21.97 -19.33 12.00
CA ASP A 370 -21.65 -19.17 13.42
C ASP A 370 -20.30 -18.48 13.59
N ILE A 371 -20.25 -17.51 14.50
CA ILE A 371 -19.06 -16.73 14.85
C ILE A 371 -18.74 -16.78 16.36
N TYR A 372 -19.26 -17.77 17.09
CA TYR A 372 -19.04 -17.91 18.53
C TYR A 372 -17.55 -17.97 18.90
N ALA A 373 -16.72 -18.58 18.03
CA ALA A 373 -15.27 -18.68 18.20
C ALA A 373 -14.55 -17.31 18.30
N LEU A 374 -15.20 -16.22 17.84
CA LEU A 374 -14.63 -14.87 17.91
C LEU A 374 -14.78 -14.21 19.28
N ARG A 375 -15.69 -14.69 20.13
CA ARG A 375 -16.01 -14.11 21.45
C ARG A 375 -14.78 -13.83 22.34
N PRO A 376 -13.74 -14.71 22.39
CA PRO A 376 -12.56 -14.48 23.23
C PRO A 376 -11.58 -13.43 22.70
N LEU A 377 -11.74 -12.96 21.45
CA LEU A 377 -10.77 -12.11 20.75
C LEU A 377 -10.85 -10.63 21.14
N ILE A 378 -10.87 -10.35 22.45
CA ILE A 378 -11.14 -9.04 23.05
C ILE A 378 -10.17 -7.91 22.62
N ASN A 379 -9.02 -8.26 22.02
CA ASN A 379 -8.04 -7.30 21.52
C ASN A 379 -8.30 -6.86 20.07
N LEU A 380 -9.32 -7.41 19.39
CA LEU A 380 -9.67 -7.03 18.03
C LEU A 380 -10.02 -5.55 17.93
N GLN A 381 -9.42 -4.91 16.91
CA GLN A 381 -9.62 -3.52 16.53
C GLN A 381 -10.27 -3.42 15.15
N LYS A 382 -9.92 -4.32 14.22
CA LYS A 382 -10.50 -4.40 12.89
C LYS A 382 -11.05 -5.79 12.63
N LEU A 383 -12.33 -5.87 12.29
CA LEU A 383 -13.01 -7.12 11.95
C LEU A 383 -13.82 -6.96 10.66
N ILE A 384 -13.44 -7.74 9.64
CA ILE A 384 -14.17 -7.83 8.38
C ILE A 384 -14.86 -9.19 8.30
N LEU A 385 -16.20 -9.17 8.27
CA LEU A 385 -17.08 -10.34 8.20
C LEU A 385 -18.09 -10.21 7.05
N SER A 386 -17.85 -9.29 6.12
CA SER A 386 -18.71 -9.06 4.96
C SER A 386 -18.93 -10.34 4.15
N ASN A 387 -20.00 -10.39 3.34
CA ASN A 387 -20.32 -11.49 2.42
C ASN A 387 -20.23 -12.86 3.08
N ASN A 388 -21.03 -13.07 4.12
CA ASN A 388 -21.17 -14.35 4.82
C ASN A 388 -22.68 -14.62 5.02
N PHE A 389 -23.01 -15.65 5.80
CA PHE A 389 -24.38 -16.03 6.11
C PHE A 389 -24.67 -15.87 7.62
N ILE A 390 -24.06 -14.87 8.25
CA ILE A 390 -24.18 -14.63 9.68
C ILE A 390 -25.56 -14.04 9.97
N HIS A 391 -26.27 -14.62 10.93
CA HIS A 391 -27.54 -14.10 11.45
C HIS A 391 -27.40 -13.54 12.87
N ASP A 392 -26.64 -14.22 13.74
CA ASP A 392 -26.43 -13.82 15.13
C ASP A 392 -25.05 -13.19 15.33
N ILE A 393 -25.04 -11.93 15.76
CA ILE A 393 -23.83 -11.19 16.12
C ILE A 393 -23.67 -10.96 17.63
N SER A 394 -24.47 -11.65 18.46
CA SER A 394 -24.30 -11.67 19.92
C SER A 394 -22.89 -12.05 20.39
N PRO A 395 -22.11 -12.93 19.72
CA PRO A 395 -20.75 -13.23 20.12
C PRO A 395 -19.80 -12.03 20.08
N LEU A 396 -20.13 -10.97 19.32
CA LEU A 396 -19.31 -9.77 19.21
C LEU A 396 -19.40 -8.86 20.43
N CYS A 397 -20.39 -9.01 21.33
CA CYS A 397 -20.64 -8.09 22.44
C CYS A 397 -19.43 -7.86 23.37
N SER A 398 -18.50 -8.82 23.48
CA SER A 398 -17.29 -8.70 24.30
C SER A 398 -16.14 -7.93 23.63
N LEU A 399 -16.24 -7.60 22.34
CA LEU A 399 -15.15 -7.03 21.53
C LEU A 399 -15.07 -5.51 21.65
N ASN A 400 -14.95 -5.00 22.88
CA ASN A 400 -15.01 -3.58 23.22
C ASN A 400 -13.93 -2.69 22.56
N ASN A 401 -12.86 -3.30 22.03
CA ASN A 401 -11.76 -2.59 21.38
C ASN A 401 -11.96 -2.38 19.87
N LEU A 402 -13.08 -2.83 19.29
CA LEU A 402 -13.34 -2.65 17.86
C LEU A 402 -13.42 -1.17 17.47
N ILE A 403 -12.68 -0.84 16.42
CA ILE A 403 -12.59 0.46 15.76
C ILE A 403 -13.23 0.37 14.37
N GLU A 404 -13.03 -0.74 13.67
CA GLU A 404 -13.56 -0.98 12.34
C GLU A 404 -14.32 -2.31 12.31
N LEU A 405 -15.59 -2.28 11.91
CA LEU A 405 -16.45 -3.46 11.79
C LEU A 405 -17.22 -3.44 10.47
N TYR A 406 -17.07 -4.49 9.68
CA TYR A 406 -17.72 -4.64 8.38
C TYR A 406 -18.57 -5.91 8.37
N LEU A 407 -19.86 -5.74 8.14
CA LEU A 407 -20.90 -6.78 8.21
C LEU A 407 -21.84 -6.77 6.98
N ASN A 408 -21.57 -5.98 5.95
CA ASN A 408 -22.38 -5.95 4.72
C ASN A 408 -22.51 -7.35 4.09
N GLU A 409 -23.60 -7.60 3.37
CA GLU A 409 -23.86 -8.89 2.71
C GLU A 409 -23.86 -10.04 3.72
N ASN A 410 -24.71 -9.92 4.75
CA ASN A 410 -25.03 -10.97 5.72
C ASN A 410 -26.54 -11.04 5.91
N ILE A 411 -27.03 -11.99 6.71
CA ILE A 411 -28.46 -12.18 7.00
C ILE A 411 -28.83 -11.72 8.42
N ILE A 412 -28.19 -10.65 8.91
CA ILE A 412 -28.34 -10.13 10.27
C ILE A 412 -29.63 -9.33 10.38
N THR A 413 -30.45 -9.65 11.38
CA THR A 413 -31.70 -8.92 11.66
C THR A 413 -31.63 -8.12 12.96
N ASP A 414 -30.81 -8.52 13.93
CA ASP A 414 -30.62 -7.84 15.21
C ASP A 414 -29.20 -7.25 15.35
N PHE A 415 -29.13 -5.92 15.44
CA PHE A 415 -27.89 -5.18 15.64
C PHE A 415 -27.71 -4.68 17.09
N SER A 416 -28.51 -5.17 18.04
CA SER A 416 -28.46 -4.76 19.45
C SER A 416 -27.07 -4.90 20.07
N SER A 417 -26.34 -5.97 19.75
CA SER A 417 -24.97 -6.25 20.22
C SER A 417 -23.94 -5.21 19.79
N VAL A 418 -24.18 -4.51 18.66
CA VAL A 418 -23.27 -3.46 18.19
C VAL A 418 -23.32 -2.22 19.09
N LYS A 419 -24.44 -1.98 19.80
CA LYS A 419 -24.61 -0.83 20.69
C LYS A 419 -23.62 -0.78 21.85
N GLN A 420 -22.88 -1.85 22.14
CA GLN A 420 -21.86 -1.83 23.20
C GLN A 420 -20.51 -1.27 22.70
N HIS A 421 -20.33 -1.20 21.37
CA HIS A 421 -19.05 -0.87 20.74
C HIS A 421 -18.87 0.65 20.55
N ILE A 422 -18.65 1.35 21.67
CA ILE A 422 -18.51 2.82 21.70
C ILE A 422 -17.29 3.37 20.95
N ASN A 423 -16.33 2.51 20.59
CA ASN A 423 -15.07 2.89 19.93
C ASN A 423 -15.12 2.76 18.40
N LEU A 424 -16.22 2.24 17.82
CA LEU A 424 -16.31 2.03 16.37
C LEU A 424 -16.22 3.36 15.61
N HIS A 425 -15.14 3.57 14.85
CA HIS A 425 -14.98 4.69 13.93
C HIS A 425 -15.57 4.40 12.56
N GLN A 426 -15.40 3.18 12.07
CA GLN A 426 -15.93 2.72 10.80
C GLN A 426 -16.85 1.53 11.06
N PHE A 427 -18.09 1.63 10.58
CA PHE A 427 -19.07 0.58 10.66
C PHE A 427 -19.77 0.46 9.31
N GLN A 428 -19.71 -0.71 8.68
CA GLN A 428 -20.35 -0.96 7.39
C GLN A 428 -21.38 -2.08 7.52
N ILE A 429 -22.63 -1.75 7.18
CA ILE A 429 -23.78 -2.64 7.06
C ILE A 429 -24.53 -2.26 5.78
N GLU A 430 -25.48 -3.10 5.37
CA GLU A 430 -26.33 -2.80 4.23
C GLU A 430 -27.07 -1.47 4.39
N ASP A 431 -27.11 -0.67 3.32
CA ASP A 431 -27.59 0.71 3.37
C ASP A 431 -29.07 0.80 3.82
N GLN A 432 -29.87 -0.24 3.60
CA GLN A 432 -31.30 -0.26 3.97
C GLN A 432 -31.57 -0.19 5.47
N ILE A 433 -30.63 -0.63 6.31
CA ILE A 433 -30.80 -0.73 7.78
C ILE A 433 -29.88 0.28 8.51
N LYS A 434 -29.02 0.98 7.75
CA LYS A 434 -28.00 1.90 8.24
C LYS A 434 -28.58 3.05 9.08
N ASP A 435 -29.70 3.63 8.64
CA ASP A 435 -30.31 4.79 9.29
C ASP A 435 -30.97 4.45 10.64
N GLN A 436 -31.32 3.19 10.89
CA GLN A 436 -31.92 2.76 12.16
C GLN A 436 -30.89 2.66 13.30
N TYR A 437 -29.64 2.29 13.00
CA TYR A 437 -28.64 1.95 14.02
C TYR A 437 -27.43 2.91 14.06
N MET A 438 -27.13 3.62 12.98
CA MET A 438 -26.07 4.65 12.96
C MET A 438 -26.31 5.84 13.90
N PRO A 439 -27.55 6.35 14.10
CA PRO A 439 -27.82 7.43 15.05
C PRO A 439 -27.37 7.06 16.48
N THR A 440 -27.68 5.85 16.94
CA THR A 440 -27.34 5.38 18.29
C THR A 440 -25.82 5.33 18.53
N ILE A 441 -25.03 4.92 17.53
CA ILE A 441 -23.56 4.90 17.64
C ILE A 441 -23.00 6.34 17.70
N LYS A 442 -23.54 7.26 16.89
CA LYS A 442 -23.15 8.68 16.94
C LYS A 442 -23.50 9.32 18.29
N GLU A 443 -24.69 9.03 18.82
CA GLU A 443 -25.13 9.50 20.14
C GLU A 443 -24.20 8.99 21.25
N GLN A 444 -23.84 7.71 21.24
CA GLN A 444 -22.90 7.14 22.22
C GLN A 444 -21.51 7.78 22.17
N LYS A 445 -21.00 8.11 20.97
CA LYS A 445 -19.75 8.87 20.82
C LYS A 445 -19.85 10.26 21.43
N ILE A 446 -20.99 10.93 21.27
CA ILE A 446 -21.26 12.24 21.88
C ILE A 446 -21.30 12.09 23.41
N TYR A 447 -22.00 11.10 23.95
CA TYR A 447 -22.04 10.81 25.39
C TYR A 447 -20.64 10.53 25.97
N LYS A 448 -19.78 9.78 25.27
CA LYS A 448 -18.40 9.53 25.71
C LYS A 448 -17.54 10.80 25.68
N LYS A 449 -17.66 11.62 24.62
CA LYS A 449 -17.00 12.95 24.58
C LYS A 449 -17.44 13.82 25.75
N ILE A 450 -18.71 13.77 26.12
CA ILE A 450 -19.26 14.50 27.28
C ILE A 450 -18.77 13.89 28.62
N GLN A 451 -18.64 12.56 28.74
CA GLN A 451 -18.07 11.91 29.92
C GLN A 451 -16.59 12.22 30.12
N ILE A 452 -15.80 12.30 29.04
CA ILE A 452 -14.39 12.74 29.08
C ILE A 452 -14.30 14.21 29.53
N ILE A 453 -15.35 15.00 29.32
CA ILE A 453 -15.42 16.40 29.76
C ILE A 453 -15.69 16.53 31.28
N ASP A 454 -15.92 15.46 32.06
CA ASP A 454 -16.19 15.58 33.51
C ASP A 454 -14.91 15.63 34.40
N THR A 455 -14.70 16.82 34.95
CA THR A 455 -14.21 17.19 36.31
C THR A 455 -12.73 17.25 36.71
N SER A 456 -11.80 16.50 36.11
CA SER A 456 -10.40 16.52 36.62
C SER A 456 -9.53 17.68 36.09
N THR A 457 -9.86 18.26 34.94
CA THR A 457 -9.10 19.35 34.29
C THR A 457 -9.41 20.75 34.84
N ILE A 458 -10.37 20.88 35.76
CA ILE A 458 -10.71 22.15 36.37
C ILE A 458 -10.00 22.27 37.73
N LEU A 459 -8.68 22.43 37.67
CA LEU A 459 -7.87 22.96 38.78
C LEU A 459 -8.21 24.46 38.96
N LEU A 460 -9.37 24.76 39.57
CA LEU A 460 -9.73 26.13 39.90
C LEU A 460 -9.35 26.46 41.34
N ARG A 461 -8.33 27.31 41.47
CA ARG A 461 -8.20 28.22 42.61
C ARG A 461 -9.50 29.00 42.78
N ASN A 462 -10.03 28.92 44.00
CA ASN A 462 -11.16 29.61 44.62
C ASN A 462 -11.90 30.72 43.83
N THR A 463 -13.22 30.52 43.67
CA THR A 463 -14.27 31.40 44.22
C THR A 463 -15.61 30.65 44.14
N SER A 464 -16.37 30.61 45.25
CA SER A 464 -17.62 29.83 45.40
C SER A 464 -18.70 30.23 44.39
N GLN A 465 -18.68 31.47 43.92
CA GLN A 465 -19.62 32.04 42.94
C GLN A 465 -19.35 31.52 41.52
N ARG A 466 -18.07 31.36 41.15
CA ARG A 466 -17.67 30.85 39.82
C ARG A 466 -17.94 29.34 39.70
N ARG A 467 -17.76 28.57 40.78
CA ARG A 467 -18.21 27.16 40.84
C ARG A 467 -19.71 27.01 40.65
N LYS A 468 -20.52 27.86 41.30
CA LYS A 468 -21.98 27.82 41.12
C LYS A 468 -22.40 28.19 39.69
N GLN A 469 -21.78 29.20 39.09
CA GLN A 469 -22.08 29.60 37.70
C GLN A 469 -21.62 28.57 36.67
N ILE A 470 -20.45 27.94 36.88
CA ILE A 470 -19.94 26.87 36.01
C ILE A 470 -20.80 25.62 36.17
N ASN A 471 -21.14 25.20 37.39
CA ASN A 471 -22.03 24.07 37.60
C ASN A 471 -23.45 24.32 37.05
N ALA A 472 -23.97 25.55 37.17
CA ALA A 472 -25.24 25.93 36.56
C ALA A 472 -25.16 25.89 35.03
N ARG A 473 -24.05 26.35 34.42
CA ARG A 473 -23.84 26.26 32.97
C ARG A 473 -23.63 24.82 32.48
N VAL A 474 -22.90 24.00 33.22
CA VAL A 474 -22.72 22.58 32.91
C VAL A 474 -24.04 21.84 33.02
N ASN A 475 -24.85 22.12 34.05
CA ASN A 475 -26.18 21.55 34.20
C ASN A 475 -27.14 22.03 33.11
N LEU A 476 -27.08 23.31 32.72
CA LEU A 476 -27.87 23.86 31.62
C LEU A 476 -27.48 23.22 30.28
N ILE A 477 -26.19 22.99 30.04
CA ILE A 477 -25.70 22.27 28.85
C ILE A 477 -26.13 20.80 28.91
N LYS A 478 -26.08 20.15 30.08
CA LYS A 478 -26.58 18.78 30.27
C LYS A 478 -28.11 18.69 30.04
N GLU A 479 -28.89 19.68 30.46
CA GLU A 479 -30.34 19.78 30.19
C GLU A 479 -30.64 20.05 28.72
N GLN A 480 -29.93 20.98 28.08
CA GLN A 480 -30.11 21.30 26.66
C GLN A 480 -29.75 20.12 25.76
N ILE A 481 -28.69 19.38 26.11
CA ILE A 481 -28.33 18.13 25.42
C ILE A 481 -29.37 17.05 25.68
N SER A 482 -29.89 16.92 26.91
CA SER A 482 -30.98 15.97 27.23
C SER A 482 -32.27 16.31 26.49
N GLN A 483 -32.60 17.60 26.31
CA GLN A 483 -33.73 18.04 25.49
C GLN A 483 -33.52 17.80 23.99
N CYS A 484 -32.31 18.03 23.46
CA CYS A 484 -31.98 17.68 22.07
C CYS A 484 -32.09 16.17 21.82
N LEU A 485 -31.62 15.35 22.76
CA LEU A 485 -31.71 13.88 22.68
C LEU A 485 -33.14 13.36 22.89
N PHE A 486 -33.93 14.01 23.75
CA PHE A 486 -35.37 13.74 23.89
C PHE A 486 -36.15 14.08 22.61
N ASN A 487 -35.80 15.17 21.94
CA ASN A 487 -36.40 15.56 20.66
C ASN A 487 -35.95 14.65 19.50
N LEU A 488 -34.71 14.16 19.50
CA LEU A 488 -34.21 13.16 18.54
C LEU A 488 -34.91 11.80 18.72
N ASN A 489 -35.07 11.31 19.96
CA ASN A 489 -35.80 10.06 20.25
C ASN A 489 -37.30 10.14 19.89
N ASN A 490 -37.95 11.30 20.08
CA ASN A 490 -39.37 11.46 19.74
C ASN A 490 -39.64 11.57 18.24
N ASN A 491 -38.70 12.10 17.44
CA ASN A 491 -38.84 12.14 15.98
C ASN A 491 -38.78 10.75 15.33
N HIS A 492 -38.18 9.74 15.99
CA HIS A 492 -38.20 8.34 15.53
C HIS A 492 -39.50 7.60 15.92
N LEU A 493 -40.18 7.99 17.00
CA LEU A 493 -41.50 7.45 17.39
C LEU A 493 -42.66 8.02 16.55
N GLN A 494 -42.47 9.18 15.94
CA GLN A 494 -43.51 9.86 15.16
C GLN A 494 -43.61 9.33 13.72
N PHE A 495 -42.54 8.75 13.17
CA PHE A 495 -42.57 8.11 11.85
C PHE A 495 -43.28 6.75 11.87
N SER A 496 -43.12 5.96 12.93
CA SER A 496 -43.79 4.65 13.05
C SER A 496 -45.29 4.75 13.37
N ARG A 497 -45.73 5.78 14.11
CA ARG A 497 -47.16 6.03 14.35
C ARG A 497 -47.89 6.57 13.13
N ASN A 498 -47.22 7.40 12.31
CA ASN A 498 -47.84 7.92 11.09
C ASN A 498 -48.00 6.83 10.01
N VAL A 499 -47.08 5.87 9.91
CA VAL A 499 -47.22 4.75 8.96
C VAL A 499 -48.30 3.75 9.41
N ILE A 500 -48.47 3.50 10.71
CA ILE A 500 -49.57 2.66 11.24
C ILE A 500 -50.93 3.37 11.12
N SER A 501 -50.97 4.69 11.31
CA SER A 501 -52.15 5.54 11.07
C SER A 501 -52.57 5.55 9.60
N ILE A 502 -51.61 5.57 8.67
CA ILE A 502 -51.87 5.56 7.22
C ILE A 502 -52.37 4.17 6.77
N PHE A 503 -51.88 3.08 7.36
CA PHE A 503 -52.40 1.73 7.08
C PHE A 503 -53.77 1.44 7.71
N GLN A 504 -54.12 2.08 8.84
CA GLN A 504 -55.47 1.97 9.42
C GLN A 504 -56.52 2.83 8.70
N GLN A 505 -56.10 3.85 7.94
CA GLN A 505 -57.00 4.66 7.09
C GLN A 505 -57.33 4.00 5.74
N LEU A 506 -56.65 2.90 5.38
CA LEU A 506 -56.89 2.16 4.15
C LEU A 506 -57.94 1.02 4.28
N ASP A 507 -58.55 0.84 5.46
CA ASP A 507 -59.52 -0.24 5.73
C ASP A 507 -60.96 0.24 5.97
N THR A 508 -61.25 1.53 5.78
CA THR A 508 -62.62 2.06 5.77
C THR A 508 -62.77 3.01 4.58
N GLY A 509 -63.02 2.44 3.41
CA GLY A 509 -63.23 3.22 2.19
C GLY A 509 -64.44 4.15 2.32
N GLU A 510 -64.25 5.43 2.01
CA GLU A 510 -65.28 6.29 1.43
C GLU A 510 -64.62 7.45 0.64
N SER A 511 -64.95 7.45 -0.66
CA SER A 511 -64.78 8.39 -1.78
C SER A 511 -64.06 9.75 -1.66
N CYS A 512 -63.15 9.94 -2.62
CA CYS A 512 -62.80 11.12 -3.43
C CYS A 512 -63.45 12.49 -3.16
N GLN A 513 -62.59 13.51 -3.05
CA GLN A 513 -62.51 14.59 -4.06
C GLN A 513 -61.07 15.08 -4.24
#